data_AF-A0AAW6WP59-F1
#
_entry.id   AF-A0AAW6WP59-F1
#
_cell.length_a   1.000
_cell.length_b   1.000
_cell.length_c   1.000
_cell.angle_alpha   90.00
_cell.angle_beta   90.00
_cell.angle_gamma   90.00
#
_symmetry.space_group_name_H-M   'P 1'
#
loop_
_entity.id
_entity.type
_entity.pdbx_description
1 polymer ?
#
loop_
_entity_poly.entity_id
_entity_poly.type
_entity_poly.pdbx_seq_one_letter_code
_entity_poly.pdbx_strand_id
1 'polypeptide(L)' 'MVQTIIKRSDAPLDSRDLELCQRVFDEIRAAADIPRKSEEGERIAAILMELYRQGVRNPEQLKILVQGARGTFPEVAEG' A
#
# COMPACT_ATOMS: atom_id res chain seq x y z
N MET A 1 30.70 7.17 -11.19
CA MET A 1 29.63 7.84 -10.43
C MET A 1 28.30 7.30 -10.92
N VAL A 2 27.69 6.35 -10.21
CA VAL A 2 26.37 5.84 -10.59
C VAL A 2 25.32 6.78 -9.98
N GLN A 3 24.62 7.51 -10.84
CA GLN A 3 23.52 8.36 -10.40
C GLN A 3 22.30 7.45 -10.22
N THR A 4 22.19 6.82 -9.05
CA THR A 4 20.95 6.16 -8.63
C THR A 4 19.95 7.25 -8.31
N ILE A 5 19.34 7.82 -9.36
CA ILE A 5 18.21 8.72 -9.23
C ILE A 5 17.08 7.83 -8.71
N ILE A 6 16.95 7.79 -7.39
CA ILE A 6 15.72 7.39 -6.72
C ILE A 6 14.71 8.40 -7.24
N LYS A 7 14.03 8.03 -8.31
CA LYS A 7 13.05 8.84 -9.00
C LYS A 7 11.87 8.92 -8.04
N ARG A 8 11.97 9.84 -7.07
CA ARG A 8 10.89 10.32 -6.23
C ARG A 8 9.78 10.60 -7.22
N SER A 9 8.81 9.70 -7.26
CA SER A 9 7.81 9.69 -8.31
C SER A 9 6.83 10.81 -8.00
N ASP A 10 7.28 12.04 -8.26
CA ASP A 10 6.48 13.25 -8.40
C ASP A 10 5.78 13.28 -9.78
N ALA A 11 5.72 12.12 -10.44
CA ALA A 11 4.84 11.96 -11.59
C ALA A 11 3.40 11.98 -11.04
N PRO A 12 2.47 12.76 -11.63
CA PRO A 12 1.07 12.67 -11.27
C PRO A 12 0.67 11.21 -11.33
N LEU A 13 0.03 10.72 -10.25
CA LEU A 13 -0.47 9.34 -10.19
C LEU A 13 -1.25 9.08 -11.48
N ASP A 14 -0.75 8.18 -12.32
CA ASP A 14 -1.47 7.82 -13.53
C ASP A 14 -2.77 7.13 -13.10
N SER A 15 -3.84 7.22 -13.91
CA SER A 15 -5.09 6.54 -13.59
C SER A 15 -4.87 5.06 -13.25
N ARG A 16 -3.90 4.41 -13.91
CA ARG A 16 -3.51 3.02 -13.62
C ARG A 16 -2.93 2.84 -12.23
N ASP A 17 -2.14 3.80 -11.75
CA ASP A 17 -1.53 3.77 -10.42
C ASP A 17 -2.59 3.96 -9.32
N LEU A 18 -3.57 4.83 -9.57
CA LEU A 18 -4.73 5.03 -8.69
C LEU A 18 -5.63 3.79 -8.65
N GLU A 19 -5.86 3.14 -9.80
CA GLU A 19 -6.61 1.87 -9.88
C GLU A 19 -5.90 0.76 -9.11
N LEU A 20 -4.56 0.67 -9.23
CA LEU A 20 -3.76 -0.31 -8.49
C LEU A 20 -3.84 -0.05 -6.98
N CYS A 21 -3.64 1.20 -6.54
CA CYS A 21 -3.78 1.57 -5.14
C CYS A 21 -5.19 1.26 -4.61
N GLN A 22 -6.25 1.62 -5.35
CA GLN A 22 -7.62 1.32 -4.94
C GLN A 22 -7.87 -0.18 -4.83
N ARG A 23 -7.38 -0.98 -5.78
CA ARG A 23 -7.52 -2.44 -5.74
C ARG A 23 -6.84 -3.03 -4.51
N VAL A 24 -5.60 -2.63 -4.23
CA VAL A 24 -4.86 -3.09 -3.04
C VAL A 24 -5.58 -2.68 -1.76
N PHE A 25 -6.08 -1.45 -1.70
CA PHE A 25 -6.86 -0.95 -0.58
C PHE A 25 -8.15 -1.76 -0.36
N ASP A 26 -8.89 -2.04 -1.43
CA ASP A 26 -10.13 -2.81 -1.39
C ASP A 26 -9.88 -4.23 -0.87
N GLU A 27 -8.80 -4.87 -1.32
CA GLU A 27 -8.39 -6.20 -0.88
C GLU A 27 -8.02 -6.23 0.59
N ILE A 28 -7.24 -5.24 1.07
CA ILE A 28 -6.82 -5.17 2.47
C ILE A 28 -8.02 -4.92 3.38
N ARG A 29 -8.91 -3.99 2.99
CA ARG A 29 -10.10 -3.71 3.80
C ARG A 29 -11.05 -4.91 3.80
N ALA A 30 -11.24 -5.58 2.66
CA ALA A 30 -12.12 -6.73 2.55
C ALA A 30 -11.61 -7.90 3.38
N ALA A 31 -10.29 -8.17 3.33
CA ALA A 31 -9.65 -9.20 4.15
C ALA A 31 -9.74 -8.91 5.66
N ALA A 32 -9.80 -7.63 6.05
CA ALA A 32 -9.90 -7.21 7.44
C ALA A 32 -11.33 -6.87 7.89
N ASP A 33 -12.34 -7.07 7.03
CA ASP A 33 -13.73 -6.63 7.24
C ASP A 33 -13.86 -5.15 7.68
N ILE A 34 -13.01 -4.28 7.12
CA ILE A 34 -12.97 -2.86 7.47
C ILE A 34 -13.88 -2.05 6.54
N PRO A 35 -14.79 -1.22 7.09
CA PRO A 35 -15.58 -0.33 6.28
C PRO A 35 -14.71 0.73 5.61
N ARG A 36 -15.03 1.07 4.36
CA ARG A 36 -14.30 2.08 3.57
C ARG A 36 -14.22 3.46 4.24
N LYS A 37 -15.20 3.82 5.08
CA LYS A 37 -15.30 5.10 5.78
C LYS A 37 -15.11 4.97 7.29
N SER A 38 -14.22 4.09 7.72
CA SER A 38 -13.80 3.99 9.12
C SER A 38 -12.42 4.60 9.31
N GLU A 39 -12.10 5.01 10.55
CA GLU A 39 -10.76 5.50 10.91
C GLU A 39 -9.65 4.52 10.49
N GLU A 40 -9.90 3.22 10.64
CA GLU A 40 -8.96 2.19 10.21
C GLU A 40 -8.80 2.17 8.67
N GLY A 41 -9.87 2.42 7.92
CA GLY A 41 -9.82 2.56 6.46
C GLY A 41 -9.02 3.79 6.02
N GLU A 42 -9.20 4.94 6.68
CA GLU A 42 -8.38 6.12 6.41
C GLU A 42 -6.90 5.87 6.74
N ARG A 43 -6.62 5.19 7.85
CA ARG A 43 -5.25 4.82 8.22
C ARG A 43 -4.62 3.90 7.17
N ILE A 44 -5.32 2.87 6.70
CA ILE A 44 -4.85 1.98 5.62
C ILE A 44 -4.53 2.79 4.35
N ALA A 45 -5.40 3.72 3.96
CA ALA A 45 -5.22 4.54 2.76
C ALA A 45 -4.01 5.47 2.89
N ALA A 46 -3.81 6.07 4.07
CA ALA A 46 -2.66 6.92 4.37
C ALA A 46 -1.34 6.13 4.25
N ILE A 47 -1.25 4.97 4.91
CA ILE A 47 -0.07 4.09 4.85
C ILE A 47 0.21 3.67 3.40
N LEU A 48 -0.82 3.24 2.67
CA LEU A 48 -0.69 2.83 1.27
C LEU A 48 -0.13 3.96 0.39
N MET A 49 -0.68 5.17 0.53
CA MET A 49 -0.22 6.37 -0.19
C MET A 49 1.22 6.76 0.19
N GLU A 50 1.60 6.62 1.46
CA GLU A 50 2.97 6.85 1.93
C GLU A 50 3.97 5.87 1.31
N LEU A 51 3.66 4.57 1.34
CA LEU A 51 4.48 3.53 0.74
C LEU A 51 4.61 3.71 -0.78
N TYR A 52 3.51 4.09 -1.44
CA TYR A 52 3.53 4.41 -2.86
C TYR A 52 4.46 5.58 -3.16
N ARG A 53 4.40 6.65 -2.36
CA ARG A 53 5.31 7.81 -2.46
C ARG A 53 6.77 7.48 -2.16
N GLN A 54 7.03 6.46 -1.34
CA GLN A 54 8.38 5.93 -1.11
C GLN A 54 8.93 5.15 -2.31
N GLY A 55 8.09 4.86 -3.31
CA GLY A 55 8.47 4.15 -4.54
C GLY A 55 7.98 2.70 -4.59
N VAL A 56 7.18 2.26 -3.62
CA VAL A 56 6.60 0.91 -3.63
C VAL A 56 5.43 0.86 -4.61
N ARG A 57 5.68 0.34 -5.81
CA ARG A 57 4.65 0.17 -6.86
C ARG A 57 4.12 -1.26 -6.97
N ASN A 58 4.72 -2.21 -6.24
CA ASN A 58 4.32 -3.61 -6.26
C ASN A 58 3.09 -3.84 -5.35
N PRO A 59 1.97 -4.35 -5.87
CA PRO A 59 0.74 -4.52 -5.10
C PRO A 59 0.90 -5.53 -3.95
N GLU A 60 1.65 -6.61 -4.15
CA GLU A 60 1.91 -7.60 -3.10
C GLU A 60 2.77 -7.02 -1.97
N GLN A 61 3.81 -6.27 -2.32
CA GLN A 61 4.67 -5.60 -1.35
C GLN A 61 3.90 -4.53 -0.56
N LEU A 62 3.02 -3.76 -1.22
CA LEU A 62 2.11 -2.83 -0.54
C LEU A 62 1.22 -3.55 0.46
N LYS A 63 0.61 -4.69 0.08
CA LYS A 63 -0.21 -5.49 1.00
C LYS A 63 0.60 -5.88 2.24
N ILE A 64 1.77 -6.48 2.07
CA ILE A 64 2.62 -6.96 3.18
C ILE A 64 3.01 -5.80 4.11
N LEU A 65 3.45 -4.66 3.54
CA LEU A 65 3.89 -3.51 4.33
C LEU A 65 2.73 -2.82 5.05
N VAL A 66 1.56 -2.68 4.41
CA VAL A 66 0.37 -2.11 5.05
C VAL A 66 -0.12 -3.04 6.17
N GLN A 67 -0.16 -4.35 5.94
CA GLN A 67 -0.51 -5.36 6.93
C GLN A 67 0.43 -5.29 8.15
N GLY A 68 1.75 -5.27 7.92
CA GLY A 68 2.75 -5.09 8.97
C GLY A 68 2.63 -3.76 9.72
N ALA A 69 2.38 -2.64 9.02
CA ALA A 69 2.19 -1.34 9.65
C ALA A 69 0.91 -1.23 10.49
N ARG A 70 -0.12 -2.03 10.17
CA ARG A 70 -1.33 -2.19 11.00
C ARG A 70 -1.12 -3.10 12.20
N GLY A 71 -0.02 -3.86 12.25
CA GLY A 71 0.19 -4.92 13.24
C GLY A 71 -0.63 -6.18 12.97
N THR A 72 -1.33 -6.26 11.83
CA THR A 72 -1.91 -7.51 11.31
C THR A 72 -0.91 -8.07 10.34
N PHE A 73 0.09 -8.81 10.83
CA PHE A 73 0.87 -9.62 9.92
C PHE A 73 -0.05 -10.74 9.44
N PRO A 74 -0.13 -11.05 8.13
CA PRO A 74 -0.50 -12.40 7.77
C PRO A 74 0.49 -13.28 8.51
N GLU A 75 -0.01 -14.23 9.31
CA GLU A 75 0.80 -15.31 9.83
C GLU A 75 1.46 -15.97 8.61
N VAL A 76 2.67 -15.52 8.28
CA VAL A 76 3.57 -16.31 7.47
C VAL A 76 3.91 -17.47 8.38
N ALA A 77 3.14 -18.54 8.24
CA ALA A 77 3.49 -19.84 8.77
C ALA A 77 4.83 -20.21 8.12
N GLU A 78 5.92 -19.79 8.76
CA GLU A 78 7.25 -20.32 8.49
C GLU A 78 7.24 -21.75 9.04
N GLY A 79 7.16 -22.70 8.11
CA GLY A 79 7.32 -24.13 8.37
C GLY A 79 8.79 -24.53 8.48
#